data_AF-A0A7S4QN36-F1
#
_entry.id   AF-A0A7S4QN36-F1
#
_cell.length_a   1.000
_cell.length_b   1.000
_cell.length_c   1.000
_cell.angle_alpha   90.00
_cell.angle_beta   90.00
_cell.angle_gamma   90.00
#
_symmetry.space_group_name_H-M   'P 1'
#
loop_
_entity.id
_entity.type
_entity.pdbx_description
1 polymer ?
#
loop_
_entity_poly.entity_id
_entity_poly.type
_entity_poly.pdbx_seq_one_letter_code
_entity_poly.pdbx_strand_id
1 'polypeptide(L)'
;QINVSSIVGPPYAILKVVPPLGPVTGNMKVRVNGVGFQSTHGMCIIEFSAGEHHATTQGNVLDDETIECVTPAVGSTIGPSKCTVRVQIGARDLTTTVTDYAFFLNAVADKSLAFGPGVL
;
A
#
# COMPACT_ATOMS: atom_id res chain seq x y z
N GLN A 1 -17.92 19.13 -21.03
CA GLN A 1 -16.47 19.33 -20.80
C GLN A 1 -15.89 17.97 -20.44
N ILE A 2 -15.20 17.30 -21.36
CA ILE A 2 -14.62 15.97 -21.10
C ILE A 2 -13.37 16.20 -20.26
N ASN A 3 -13.35 15.67 -19.04
CA ASN A 3 -12.16 15.70 -18.18
C ASN A 3 -11.12 14.73 -18.78
N VAL A 4 -10.25 15.26 -19.65
CA VAL A 4 -9.18 14.49 -20.31
C VAL A 4 -8.09 14.08 -19.31
N SER A 5 -8.06 14.69 -18.13
CA SER A 5 -7.14 14.34 -17.03
C SER A 5 -7.25 12.86 -16.61
N SER A 6 -8.44 12.26 -16.69
CA SER A 6 -8.65 10.85 -16.35
C SER A 6 -8.14 9.88 -17.44
N ILE A 7 -7.80 10.38 -18.65
CA ILE A 7 -7.32 9.57 -19.78
C ILE A 7 -5.79 9.42 -19.74
N VAL A 8 -5.07 10.48 -19.35
CA VAL A 8 -3.59 10.49 -19.32
C VAL A 8 -3.00 10.11 -17.96
N GLY A 9 -3.83 10.07 -16.92
CA GLY A 9 -3.39 9.79 -15.56
C GLY A 9 -2.65 10.97 -14.91
N PRO A 10 -2.48 10.94 -13.58
CA PRO A 10 -1.64 11.92 -12.90
C PRO A 10 -0.19 11.87 -13.41
N PRO A 11 0.61 12.94 -13.26
CA PRO A 11 2.03 12.95 -13.67
C PRO A 11 2.94 12.06 -12.81
N TYR A 12 2.34 11.21 -11.97
CA TYR A 12 3.03 10.32 -11.06
C TYR A 12 2.55 8.88 -11.25
N ALA A 13 3.47 7.94 -11.07
CA ALA A 13 3.21 6.51 -11.24
C ALA A 13 3.85 5.71 -10.11
N ILE A 14 3.17 4.65 -9.70
CA ILE A 14 3.67 3.66 -8.76
C ILE A 14 4.36 2.53 -9.54
N LEU A 15 5.56 2.15 -9.10
CA LEU A 15 6.34 1.08 -9.70
C LEU A 15 6.31 -0.19 -8.84
N LYS A 16 6.54 -0.06 -7.53
CA LYS A 16 6.58 -1.19 -6.60
C LYS A 16 6.41 -0.75 -5.15
N VAL A 17 5.99 -1.67 -4.29
CA VAL A 17 6.04 -1.51 -2.83
C VAL A 17 7.09 -2.44 -2.25
N VAL A 18 7.90 -1.91 -1.34
CA VAL A 18 8.94 -2.66 -0.61
C VAL A 18 8.73 -2.48 0.89
N PRO A 19 8.55 -3.56 1.66
CA PRO A 19 8.38 -4.94 1.20
C PRO A 19 7.08 -5.16 0.40
N PRO A 20 6.99 -6.20 -0.45
CA PRO A 20 5.78 -6.52 -1.22
C PRO A 20 4.71 -7.28 -0.41
N LEU A 21 4.98 -7.51 0.87
CA LEU A 21 4.12 -8.28 1.78
C LEU A 21 4.21 -7.75 3.21
N GLY A 22 3.12 -7.89 3.96
CA GLY A 22 3.07 -7.47 5.36
C GLY A 22 1.89 -8.07 6.14
N PRO A 23 1.87 -7.86 7.45
CA PRO A 23 0.89 -8.47 8.32
C PRO A 23 -0.48 -7.80 8.18
N VAL A 24 -1.56 -8.60 8.26
CA VAL A 24 -2.95 -8.10 8.32
C VAL A 24 -3.23 -7.20 9.52
N THR A 25 -2.39 -7.24 10.56
CA THR A 25 -2.50 -6.36 11.73
C THR A 25 -2.22 -4.89 11.39
N GLY A 26 -1.64 -4.61 10.22
CA GLY A 26 -1.19 -3.27 9.84
C GLY A 26 0.03 -2.82 10.64
N ASN A 27 0.25 -1.50 10.66
CA ASN A 27 1.36 -0.83 11.34
C ASN A 27 2.76 -1.23 10.85
N MET A 28 2.87 -1.79 9.65
CA MET A 28 4.17 -2.05 9.03
C MET A 28 4.58 -0.86 8.19
N LYS A 29 5.81 -0.37 8.39
CA LYS A 29 6.39 0.66 7.52
C LYS A 29 6.71 0.05 6.16
N VAL A 30 6.13 0.63 5.11
CA VAL A 30 6.35 0.23 3.73
C VAL A 30 6.80 1.45 2.92
N ARG A 31 7.64 1.19 1.92
CA ARG A 31 8.10 2.20 0.97
C ARG A 31 7.50 1.91 -0.38
N VAL A 32 6.79 2.90 -0.89
CA VAL A 32 6.21 2.88 -2.22
C VAL A 32 7.18 3.61 -3.14
N ASN A 33 7.76 2.87 -4.08
CA ASN A 33 8.65 3.40 -5.08
C ASN A 33 7.87 3.69 -6.37
N GLY A 34 8.21 4.79 -7.02
CA GLY A 34 7.53 5.28 -8.20
C GLY A 34 8.29 6.43 -8.83
N VAL A 35 7.57 7.32 -9.51
CA VAL A 35 8.12 8.52 -10.15
C VAL A 35 7.09 9.65 -10.09
N GLY A 36 7.54 10.91 -10.03
CA GLY A 36 6.70 12.11 -10.11
C GLY A 36 5.96 12.51 -8.81
N PHE A 37 6.33 11.95 -7.66
CA PHE A 37 5.62 12.17 -6.40
C PHE A 37 5.84 13.56 -5.80
N GLN A 38 7.06 14.07 -5.82
CA GLN A 38 7.42 15.36 -5.19
C GLN A 38 6.93 16.52 -6.03
N SER A 39 6.82 16.32 -7.34
CA SER A 39 6.14 17.23 -8.27
C SER A 39 4.66 17.48 -7.91
N THR A 40 4.08 16.65 -7.03
CA THR A 40 2.71 16.80 -6.54
C THR A 40 2.72 17.13 -5.05
N HIS A 41 2.50 18.40 -4.70
CA HIS A 41 2.35 18.81 -3.31
C HIS A 41 0.94 18.47 -2.80
N GLY A 42 0.84 17.80 -1.65
CA GLY A 42 -0.44 17.50 -1.01
C GLY A 42 -0.40 16.32 -0.05
N MET A 43 -1.56 15.96 0.49
CA MET A 43 -1.72 14.76 1.31
C MET A 43 -1.63 13.53 0.43
N CYS A 44 -0.70 12.62 0.72
CA CYS A 44 -0.59 11.35 0.03
C CYS A 44 -1.45 10.31 0.76
N ILE A 45 -2.38 9.69 0.03
CA ILE A 45 -3.25 8.63 0.49
C ILE A 45 -2.93 7.40 -0.34
N ILE A 46 -2.64 6.29 0.33
CA ILE A 46 -2.40 5.00 -0.30
C ILE A 46 -3.63 4.14 -0.06
N GLU A 47 -4.22 3.64 -1.13
CA GLU A 47 -5.37 2.75 -1.09
C GLU A 47 -4.93 1.32 -1.38
N PHE A 48 -5.30 0.41 -0.49
CA PHE A 48 -5.15 -1.02 -0.60
C PHE A 48 -6.52 -1.63 -0.90
N SER A 49 -6.71 -2.10 -2.12
CA SER A 49 -7.98 -2.61 -2.62
C SER A 49 -7.88 -4.10 -2.94
N ALA A 50 -8.76 -4.91 -2.37
CA ALA A 50 -8.87 -6.34 -2.59
C ALA A 50 -10.33 -6.73 -2.83
N GLY A 51 -10.69 -6.92 -4.10
CA GLY A 51 -12.06 -7.24 -4.48
C GLY A 51 -13.03 -6.14 -4.05
N GLU A 52 -14.02 -6.51 -3.22
CA GLU A 52 -15.01 -5.57 -2.69
C GLU A 52 -14.52 -4.76 -1.48
N HIS A 53 -13.40 -5.13 -0.87
CA HIS A 53 -12.86 -4.45 0.31
C HIS A 53 -11.72 -3.52 -0.07
N HIS A 54 -11.68 -2.36 0.57
CA HIS A 54 -10.65 -1.34 0.36
C HIS A 54 -10.28 -0.70 1.70
N ALA A 55 -9.00 -0.39 1.86
CA ALA A 55 -8.44 0.23 3.05
C ALA A 55 -7.48 1.34 2.64
N THR A 56 -7.65 2.53 3.19
CA THR A 56 -6.79 3.68 2.90
C THR A 56 -5.89 3.99 4.08
N THR A 57 -4.70 4.52 3.79
CA THR A 57 -3.73 4.98 4.79
C THR A 57 -3.05 6.25 4.29
N GLN A 58 -2.55 7.05 5.22
CA GLN A 58 -1.77 8.23 4.87
C GLN A 58 -0.30 7.87 4.67
N GLY A 59 0.30 8.41 3.62
CA GLY A 59 1.74 8.35 3.37
C GLY A 59 2.38 9.72 3.43
N ASN A 60 3.70 9.70 3.59
CA ASN A 60 4.56 10.86 3.51
C ASN A 60 5.47 10.72 2.30
N VAL A 61 5.45 11.71 1.41
CA VAL A 61 6.35 11.74 0.26
C VAL A 61 7.73 12.15 0.76
N LEU A 62 8.73 11.26 0.62
CA LEU A 62 10.11 11.55 0.98
C LEU A 62 10.83 12.22 -0.20
N ASP A 63 10.74 11.60 -1.37
CA ASP A 63 11.43 11.98 -2.60
C ASP A 63 10.48 11.88 -3.80
N ASP A 64 10.92 12.33 -4.98
CA ASP A 64 10.09 12.22 -6.20
C ASP A 64 9.80 10.78 -6.62
N GLU A 65 10.60 9.84 -6.13
CA GLU A 65 10.49 8.41 -6.42
C GLU A 65 10.11 7.55 -5.20
N THR A 66 10.04 8.13 -3.99
CA THR A 66 9.84 7.36 -2.76
C THR A 66 8.79 7.99 -1.85
N ILE A 67 7.80 7.20 -1.47
CA ILE A 67 6.79 7.52 -0.46
C ILE A 67 6.93 6.52 0.69
N GLU A 68 6.95 7.02 1.92
CA GLU A 68 6.90 6.20 3.13
C GLU A 68 5.48 6.20 3.70
N CYS A 69 4.91 5.03 3.93
CA CYS A 69 3.60 4.93 4.58
C CYS A 69 3.54 3.74 5.52
N VAL A 70 2.47 3.70 6.33
CA VAL A 70 2.18 2.59 7.23
C VAL A 70 1.00 1.81 6.70
N THR A 71 1.09 0.49 6.68
CA THR A 71 -0.02 -0.35 6.22
C THR A 71 -1.22 -0.25 7.17
N PRO A 72 -2.45 -0.15 6.64
CA PRO A 72 -3.64 -0.14 7.48
C PRO A 72 -3.88 -1.53 8.10
N ALA A 73 -4.57 -1.57 9.23
CA ALA A 73 -4.99 -2.82 9.87
C ALA A 73 -6.18 -3.40 9.09
N VAL A 74 -5.94 -4.44 8.30
CA VAL A 74 -6.95 -5.06 7.42
C VAL A 74 -7.41 -6.43 7.88
N GLY A 75 -7.08 -6.82 9.12
CA GLY A 75 -7.41 -8.13 9.68
C GLY A 75 -8.89 -8.48 9.70
N SER A 76 -9.78 -7.49 9.85
CA SER A 76 -11.23 -7.66 9.87
C SER A 76 -11.93 -7.31 8.56
N THR A 77 -11.22 -6.70 7.60
CA THR A 77 -11.79 -6.21 6.33
C THR A 77 -11.34 -7.09 5.16
N ILE A 78 -10.06 -7.04 4.82
CA ILE A 78 -9.49 -7.78 3.68
C ILE A 78 -9.03 -9.18 4.09
N GLY A 79 -8.47 -9.32 5.29
CA GLY A 79 -7.83 -10.54 5.73
C GLY A 79 -6.53 -10.86 4.97
N PRO A 80 -6.03 -12.11 5.05
CA PRO A 80 -4.79 -12.53 4.42
C PRO A 80 -5.00 -12.78 2.91
N SER A 81 -5.05 -11.69 2.14
CA SER A 81 -5.27 -11.74 0.69
C SER A 81 -4.32 -10.83 -0.06
N LYS A 82 -4.27 -10.99 -1.39
CA LYS A 82 -3.54 -10.10 -2.30
C LYS A 82 -4.38 -8.85 -2.54
N CYS A 83 -3.78 -7.70 -2.36
CA CYS A 83 -4.35 -6.38 -2.63
C CYS A 83 -3.63 -5.71 -3.77
N THR A 84 -4.37 -4.89 -4.49
CA THR A 84 -3.82 -3.87 -5.38
C THR A 84 -3.62 -2.58 -4.61
N VAL A 85 -2.48 -1.93 -4.85
CA VAL A 85 -2.11 -0.67 -4.21
C VAL A 85 -2.17 0.44 -5.24
N ARG A 86 -2.86 1.51 -4.85
CA ARG A 86 -2.96 2.76 -5.60
C ARG A 86 -2.56 3.93 -4.72
N VAL A 87 -2.08 5.00 -5.34
CA VAL A 87 -1.68 6.21 -4.64
C VAL A 87 -2.51 7.37 -5.15
N GLN A 88 -2.93 8.24 -4.24
CA GLN A 88 -3.59 9.50 -4.53
C GLN A 88 -2.83 10.60 -3.81
N ILE A 89 -2.41 11.63 -4.52
CA ILE A 89 -1.69 12.76 -3.93
C ILE A 89 -2.49 14.05 -4.11
N GLY A 90 -2.90 14.65 -2.99
CA GLY A 90 -3.70 15.87 -2.96
C GLY A 90 -5.13 15.65 -3.48
N ALA A 91 -5.64 16.64 -4.22
CA ALA A 91 -6.99 16.61 -4.81
C ALA A 91 -7.03 15.98 -6.22
N ARG A 92 -5.98 15.24 -6.61
CA ARG A 92 -5.93 14.53 -7.90
C ARG A 92 -6.55 13.13 -7.78
N ASP A 93 -6.85 12.51 -8.92
CA ASP A 93 -7.32 11.13 -9.01
C ASP A 93 -6.21 10.12 -8.65
N LEU A 94 -6.61 8.87 -8.39
CA LEU A 94 -5.71 7.73 -8.14
C LEU A 94 -4.74 7.49 -9.31
N THR A 95 -3.56 6.95 -9.01
CA THR A 95 -2.61 6.48 -10.03
C THR A 95 -3.28 5.50 -10.99
N THR A 96 -3.00 5.68 -12.28
CA THR A 96 -3.43 4.71 -13.31
C THR A 96 -2.68 3.39 -13.17
N THR A 97 -1.42 3.44 -12.72
CA THR A 97 -0.60 2.27 -12.38
C THR A 97 -1.06 1.66 -11.06
N VAL A 98 -1.01 0.34 -10.99
CA VAL A 98 -1.30 -0.45 -9.79
C VAL A 98 -0.12 -1.37 -9.52
N THR A 99 0.10 -1.72 -8.25
CA THR A 99 1.07 -2.74 -7.86
C THR A 99 0.43 -3.71 -6.89
N ASP A 100 0.92 -4.94 -6.86
CA ASP A 100 0.42 -5.95 -5.94
C ASP A 100 1.11 -5.85 -4.58
N TYR A 101 0.34 -6.12 -3.53
CA TYR A 101 0.81 -6.24 -2.16
C TYR A 101 0.07 -7.38 -1.47
N ALA A 102 0.79 -8.28 -0.83
CA ALA A 102 0.18 -9.43 -0.16
C ALA A 102 0.07 -9.20 1.35
N PHE A 103 -1.14 -9.21 1.89
CA PHE A 103 -1.31 -9.31 3.33
C PHE A 103 -1.22 -10.78 3.75
N PHE A 104 -0.37 -11.07 4.73
CA PHE A 104 -0.30 -12.38 5.37
C PHE A 104 -0.87 -12.29 6.78
N LEU A 105 -1.50 -13.37 7.23
CA LEU A 105 -1.93 -13.46 8.60
C LEU A 105 -0.65 -13.45 9.45
N ASN A 106 -0.46 -12.43 10.29
CA ASN A 106 0.64 -12.48 11.24
C ASN A 106 0.45 -13.77 12.04
N ALA A 107 1.48 -14.60 12.12
CA ALA A 107 1.52 -15.66 13.11
C ALA A 107 1.56 -14.95 14.47
N VAL A 108 0.39 -14.58 14.98
CA VAL A 108 0.23 -14.11 16.35
C VAL A 108 0.94 -15.16 17.19
N ALA A 109 1.85 -14.74 18.08
CA ALA A 109 2.65 -15.68 18.88
C ALA A 109 1.76 -16.72 19.62
N ASP A 110 0.50 -16.39 19.92
CA ASP A 110 -0.53 -17.32 20.41
C ASP A 110 -0.88 -18.50 19.49
N LYS A 111 -0.57 -18.42 18.19
CA LYS A 111 -0.81 -19.48 17.18
C LYS A 111 0.46 -19.94 16.47
N SER A 112 1.63 -19.40 16.83
CA SER A 112 2.90 -19.79 16.23
C SER A 112 3.57 -20.87 17.08
N LEU A 113 3.24 -22.13 16.80
CA LEU A 113 3.93 -23.28 17.39
C LEU A 113 5.22 -23.56 16.61
N ALA A 114 6.36 -23.30 17.24
CA ALA A 114 7.66 -23.79 16.78
C ALA A 114 7.91 -25.17 17.40
N PHE A 115 7.96 -26.22 16.58
CA PHE A 115 8.42 -27.55 17.01
C PHE A 115 9.68 -27.94 16.23
N GLY A 116 10.75 -28.25 16.97
CA GLY A 116 12.00 -28.78 16.44
C GLY A 116 12.89 -29.28 17.58
N PRO A 117 13.81 -30.23 17.32
CA PRO A 117 14.65 -30.86 18.36
C PRO A 117 15.70 -29.92 18.98
N GLY A 118 15.70 -28.63 18.64
CA GLY A 118 16.59 -27.59 19.17
C GLY A 118 15.91 -26.58 20.11
N VAL A 119 14.66 -26.83 20.54
CA VAL A 119 14.03 -26.09 21.65
C VAL A 119 14.23 -26.91 22.92
N LEU A 120 15.41 -26.74 23.52
CA LEU A 120 15.82 -27.37 24.79
C LEU A 120 16.47 -26.30 25.67
#